data_AF-A0A4U3L168-F1
#
_entry.id   AF-A0A4U3L168-F1
#
_cell.length_a   1.000
_cell.length_b   1.000
_cell.length_c   1.000
_cell.angle_alpha   90.00
_cell.angle_beta   90.00
_cell.angle_gamma   90.00
#
_symmetry.space_group_name_H-M   'P 1'
#
loop_
_entity.id
_entity.type
_entity.pdbx_description
1 polymer ?
#
loop_
_entity_poly.entity_id
_entity_poly.type
_entity_poly.pdbx_seq_one_letter_code
_entity_poly.pdbx_strand_id
1 'polypeptide(L)' 'HTIRFYESLGFKRLEVFPTLWDAWNPCLILIKQLI' A
#
# COMPACT_ATOMS: atom_id res chain seq x y z
N HIS A 1 -3.17 4.95 10.46
CA HIS A 1 -4.44 5.57 10.01
C HIS A 1 -4.59 5.55 8.49
N THR A 2 -3.60 6.00 7.74
CA THR A 2 -3.61 6.08 6.27
C THR A 2 -3.96 4.77 5.54
N ILE A 3 -3.30 3.65 5.89
CA ILE A 3 -3.56 2.36 5.20
C ILE A 3 -5.04 1.94 5.36
N ARG A 4 -5.56 1.96 6.59
CA ARG A 4 -6.95 1.61 6.88
C ARG A 4 -7.95 2.53 6.17
N PHE A 5 -7.62 3.81 6.01
CA PHE A 5 -8.42 4.74 5.22
C PHE A 5 -8.53 4.28 3.77
N TYR A 6 -7.42 3.99 3.09
CA TYR A 6 -7.46 3.50 1.70
C TYR A 6 -8.13 2.13 1.57
N GLU A 7 -7.96 1.23 2.54
CA GLU A 7 -8.67 -0.05 2.57
C GLU A 7 -10.19 0.15 2.62
N SER A 8 -10.68 1.11 3.42
CA SER A 8 -12.10 1.45 3.46
C SER A 8 -12.65 2.03 2.15
N LEU A 9 -11.78 2.59 1.30
CA LEU A 9 -12.12 3.09 -0.04
C LEU A 9 -12.05 2.01 -1.13
N GLY A 10 -11.79 0.76 -0.76
CA GLY A 10 -11.73 -0.39 -1.67
C GLY A 10 -10.33 -0.65 -2.27
N PHE A 11 -9.28 0.00 -1.76
CA PHE A 11 -7.91 -0.39 -2.10
C PHE A 11 -7.51 -1.68 -1.39
N LYS A 12 -6.68 -2.48 -2.05
CA LYS A 12 -6.13 -3.74 -1.53
C LYS A 12 -4.60 -3.70 -1.53
N ARG A 13 -3.98 -4.41 -0.60
CA ARG A 13 -2.53 -4.62 -0.58
C ARG A 13 -2.11 -5.47 -1.77
N LEU A 14 -1.09 -5.01 -2.49
CA LEU A 14 -0.51 -5.74 -3.62
C LEU A 14 0.83 -6.34 -3.24
N GLU A 15 1.80 -5.49 -2.89
CA GLU A 15 3.18 -5.89 -2.66
C GLU A 15 3.87 -4.91 -1.70
N VAL A 16 4.87 -5.39 -0.96
CA VAL A 16 5.75 -4.56 -0.13
C VAL A 16 7.16 -4.64 -0.70
N PHE A 17 7.76 -3.50 -1.03
CA PHE A 17 9.15 -3.39 -1.43
C PHE A 17 10.01 -2.92 -0.27
N PRO A 18 10.81 -3.80 0.36
CA PRO A 18 11.53 -3.47 1.59
C PRO A 18 12.64 -2.43 1.40
N THR A 19 13.14 -2.25 0.18
CA THR A 19 14.31 -1.41 -0.12
C THR A 19 14.04 -0.33 -1.16
N LEU A 20 12.77 -0.10 -1.54
CA LEU A 20 12.44 0.90 -2.56
C LEU A 20 12.69 2.33 -2.06
N TRP A 21 12.53 2.57 -0.75
CA TRP A 21 12.82 3.86 -0.11
C TRP A 21 14.11 3.72 0.70
N ASP A 22 14.00 3.07 1.86
CA ASP A 22 15.10 2.69 2.74
C ASP A 22 14.66 1.44 3.54
N ALA A 23 15.61 0.68 4.08
CA ALA A 23 15.31 -0.58 4.77
C ALA A 23 14.48 -0.42 6.06
N TRP A 24 14.38 0.80 6.61
CA TRP A 24 13.64 1.11 7.83
C TRP A 24 12.20 1.55 7.52
N ASN A 25 11.90 1.86 6.26
CA ASN A 25 10.58 2.26 5.79
C ASN A 25 10.18 1.45 4.53
N PRO A 26 9.72 0.21 4.70
CA PRO A 26 9.30 -0.63 3.59
C PRO A 26 8.08 -0.03 2.87
N CYS A 27 8.13 0.02 1.53
CA CYS A 27 7.08 0.63 0.73
C CYS A 27 5.93 -0.35 0.46
N LEU A 28 4.74 -0.07 1.00
CA LEU A 28 3.52 -0.82 0.68
C LEU A 28 2.80 -0.23 -0.52
N ILE A 29 2.60 -1.04 -1.57
CA ILE A 29 1.77 -0.69 -2.73
C ILE A 29 0.33 -1.15 -2.48
N LEU A 30 -0.60 -0.21 -2.67
CA LEU A 30 -2.05 -0.44 -2.64
C LEU A 30 -2.62 -0.25 -4.04
N ILE A 31 -3.55 -1.11 -4.44
CA ILE A 31 -4.24 -1.01 -5.75
C ILE A 31 -5.74 -0.97 -5.59
N LYS A 32 -6.43 -0.28 -6.48
CA LYS A 32 -7.89 -0.28 -6.60
C LYS A 32 -8.25 -0.43 -8.07
N GLN A 33 -9.05 -1.45 -8.38
CA GLN A 33 -9.64 -1.62 -9.70
C GLN A 33 -10.78 -0.60 -9.88
N LEU A 34 -10.83 0.08 -11.03
CA LEU A 34 -11.83 1.12 -11.35
C LEU A 34 -12.92 0.64 -12.32
N ILE A 35 -12.92 -0.65 -12.65
CA ILE A 35 -13.69 -1.27 -13.72
C ILE A 35 -14.62 -2.32 -13.11
#